data_AF-A0A662PZ14-F1
#
_entry.id   AF-A0A662PZ14-F1
#
_cell.length_a   1.000
_cell.length_b   1.000
_cell.length_c   1.000
_cell.angle_alpha   90.00
_cell.angle_beta   90.00
_cell.angle_gamma   90.00
#
_symmetry.space_group_name_H-M   'P 1'
#
loop_
_entity.id
_entity.type
_entity.pdbx_description
1 polymer ?
#
loop_
_entity_poly.entity_id
_entity_poly.type
_entity_poly.pdbx_seq_one_letter_code
_entity_poly.pdbx_strand_id
1 'polypeptide(L)'
;FLIGEYVFNPGHEIFQSYFTRGMPKPSDVKIGDTYFYGMMDMAEAIITSIEKCPIELQPHLYSKILLSGGNFSWRVPEGLEGVAVRSDQKLKEMLAEKGVENVEVAIVGDPKYSVWRGCIVYGYAVPLDYPWKWERMEGWMNVA
;
A
#
# COMPACT_ATOMS: atom_id res chain seq x y z
N PHE A 1 13.91 8.57 -12.56
CA PHE A 1 12.73 7.87 -12.00
C PHE A 1 11.98 8.67 -10.92
N LEU A 2 12.07 10.02 -10.94
CA LEU A 2 11.45 10.90 -9.94
C LEU A 2 9.93 10.77 -9.82
N ILE A 3 9.24 10.52 -10.93
CA ILE A 3 7.77 10.38 -10.95
C ILE A 3 7.34 9.17 -10.11
N GLY A 4 8.05 8.05 -10.23
CA GLY A 4 7.79 6.85 -9.41
C GLY A 4 8.12 7.07 -7.94
N GLU A 5 9.25 7.72 -7.66
CA GLU A 5 9.70 7.97 -6.27
C GLU A 5 8.66 8.76 -5.45
N TYR A 6 7.93 9.68 -6.08
CA TYR A 6 6.91 10.49 -5.40
C TYR A 6 5.78 9.63 -4.80
N VAL A 7 5.51 8.46 -5.36
CA VAL A 7 4.52 7.50 -4.83
C VAL A 7 5.03 6.80 -3.56
N PHE A 8 6.34 6.55 -3.47
CA PHE A 8 6.94 5.81 -2.37
C PHE A 8 7.39 6.73 -1.23
N ASN A 9 8.02 7.86 -1.57
CA ASN A 9 8.57 8.81 -0.62
C ASN A 9 8.42 10.26 -1.15
N PRO A 10 7.23 10.87 -1.03
CA PRO A 10 7.04 12.28 -1.36
C PRO A 10 7.86 13.22 -0.46
N GLY A 11 8.31 12.74 0.71
CA GLY A 11 9.17 13.45 1.66
C GLY A 11 10.65 13.52 1.28
N HIS A 12 11.08 12.80 0.23
CA HIS A 12 12.48 12.80 -0.18
C HIS A 12 12.97 14.22 -0.52
N GLU A 13 14.18 14.56 -0.06
CA GLU A 13 14.79 15.89 -0.23
C GLU A 13 14.81 16.40 -1.68
N ILE A 14 14.83 15.49 -2.66
CA ILE A 14 14.85 15.80 -4.08
C ILE A 14 13.60 16.60 -4.50
N PHE A 15 12.46 16.36 -3.84
CA PHE A 15 11.20 17.05 -4.11
C PHE A 15 11.12 18.45 -3.50
N GLN A 16 11.99 18.82 -2.56
CA GLN A 16 11.94 20.14 -1.91
C GLN A 16 12.07 21.27 -2.94
N SER A 17 12.99 21.11 -3.90
CA SER A 17 13.16 22.07 -4.99
C SER A 17 11.92 22.21 -5.88
N TYR A 18 11.19 21.12 -6.11
CA TYR A 18 9.94 21.12 -6.88
C TYR A 18 8.82 21.83 -6.12
N PHE A 19 8.72 21.59 -4.81
CA PHE A 19 7.73 22.25 -3.96
C PHE A 19 7.93 23.76 -3.89
N THR A 20 9.19 24.22 -3.73
CA THR A 20 9.50 25.66 -3.72
C THR A 20 9.14 26.34 -5.06
N ARG A 21 9.14 25.58 -6.16
CA ARG A 21 8.79 26.06 -7.50
C ARG A 21 7.30 25.94 -7.85
N GLY A 22 6.46 25.57 -6.88
CA GLY A 22 4.99 25.55 -7.04
C GLY A 22 4.38 24.18 -7.31
N MET A 23 5.14 23.08 -7.26
CA MET A 23 4.53 21.74 -7.23
C MET A 23 3.77 21.57 -5.90
N PRO A 24 2.49 21.18 -5.92
CA PRO A 24 1.73 21.00 -4.69
C PRO A 24 2.31 19.83 -3.86
N LYS A 25 2.38 20.04 -2.55
CA LYS A 25 2.68 18.97 -1.59
C LYS A 25 1.42 18.14 -1.36
N PRO A 26 1.52 16.81 -1.22
CA PRO A 26 0.41 16.02 -0.70
C PRO A 26 0.00 16.58 0.67
N SER A 27 -1.30 16.80 0.84
CA SER A 27 -1.84 17.38 2.06
C SER A 27 -2.26 16.28 3.03
N ASP A 28 -2.19 16.58 4.32
CA ASP A 28 -2.74 15.69 5.34
C ASP A 28 -4.27 15.70 5.26
N VAL A 29 -4.88 14.52 5.43
CA VAL A 29 -6.33 14.35 5.38
C VAL A 29 -6.78 13.57 6.60
N LYS A 30 -7.88 14.01 7.23
CA LYS A 30 -8.55 13.25 8.28
C LYS A 30 -9.85 12.66 7.75
N ILE A 31 -10.05 11.36 7.90
CA ILE A 31 -11.29 10.67 7.56
C ILE A 31 -11.75 9.90 8.80
N GLY A 32 -12.91 10.29 9.36
CA GLY A 32 -13.36 9.79 10.66
C GLY A 32 -12.32 10.09 11.73
N ASP A 33 -11.86 9.05 12.42
CA ASP A 33 -10.84 9.14 13.47
C ASP A 33 -9.41 8.89 12.97
N THR A 34 -9.21 8.63 11.68
CA THR A 34 -7.89 8.32 11.11
C THR A 34 -7.28 9.54 10.42
N TYR A 35 -5.99 9.78 10.70
CA TYR A 35 -5.16 10.75 9.99
C TYR A 35 -4.32 10.05 8.92
N PHE A 36 -4.33 10.63 7.73
CA PHE A 36 -3.48 10.25 6.60
C PHE A 36 -2.47 11.38 6.37
N TYR A 37 -1.20 11.08 6.63
CA TYR A 37 -0.11 12.05 6.47
C TYR A 37 0.35 12.04 5.02
N GLY A 38 0.17 13.15 4.30
CA GLY A 38 0.44 13.21 2.86
C GLY A 38 1.92 13.03 2.53
N MET A 39 2.79 13.48 3.43
CA MET A 39 4.25 13.44 3.24
C MET A 39 4.91 12.15 3.77
N MET A 40 4.15 11.26 4.40
CA MET A 40 4.67 10.01 4.97
C MET A 40 5.14 9.06 3.87
N ASP A 41 6.30 8.45 4.06
CA ASP A 41 6.80 7.44 3.14
C ASP A 41 6.10 6.09 3.34
N MET A 42 6.14 5.25 2.32
CA MET A 42 5.40 4.00 2.28
C MET A 42 5.86 2.97 3.32
N ALA A 43 7.16 2.94 3.65
CA ALA A 43 7.68 2.01 4.65
C ALA A 43 7.20 2.41 6.05
N GLU A 44 7.19 3.71 6.35
CA GLU A 44 6.63 4.22 7.60
C GLU A 44 5.13 3.97 7.73
N ALA A 45 4.37 4.13 6.65
CA ALA A 45 2.95 3.82 6.62
C ALA A 45 2.68 2.32 6.93
N ILE A 46 3.50 1.42 6.39
CA ILE A 46 3.40 -0.02 6.65
C ILE A 46 3.75 -0.34 8.10
N ILE A 47 4.87 0.17 8.61
CA ILE A 47 5.30 -0.05 10.00
C ILE A 47 4.21 0.43 10.97
N THR A 48 3.74 1.66 10.78
CA THR A 48 2.66 2.26 11.58
C THR A 48 1.37 1.42 11.52
N SER A 49 1.07 0.80 10.38
CA SER A 49 -0.10 -0.07 10.25
C SER A 49 0.07 -1.38 11.00
N ILE A 50 1.25 -1.99 10.96
CA ILE A 50 1.51 -3.27 11.62
C ILE A 50 1.62 -3.07 13.14
N GLU A 51 2.22 -1.98 13.60
CA GLU A 51 2.36 -1.67 15.04
C GLU A 51 1.01 -1.42 15.74
N LYS A 52 -0.04 -1.10 14.99
CA LYS A 52 -1.42 -1.03 15.51
C LYS A 52 -2.05 -2.40 15.78
N CYS A 53 -1.44 -3.47 15.29
CA CYS A 53 -1.90 -4.84 15.50
C CYS A 53 -1.29 -5.44 16.79
N PRO A 54 -1.96 -6.44 17.40
CA PRO A 54 -1.40 -7.20 18.53
C PRO A 54 0.01 -7.70 18.24
N ILE A 55 0.90 -7.61 19.24
CA ILE A 55 2.34 -7.91 19.13
C ILE A 55 2.57 -9.33 18.59
N GLU A 56 1.72 -10.27 18.98
CA GLU A 56 1.78 -11.67 18.56
C GLU A 56 1.55 -11.87 17.06
N LEU A 57 0.81 -10.96 16.41
CA LEU A 57 0.54 -11.02 14.98
C LEU A 57 1.58 -10.29 14.14
N GLN A 58 2.30 -9.32 14.71
CA GLN A 58 3.23 -8.47 13.95
C GLN A 58 4.30 -9.26 13.17
N PRO A 59 4.95 -10.32 13.72
CA PRO A 59 5.91 -11.12 12.96
C PRO A 59 5.27 -11.79 11.73
N HIS A 60 4.02 -12.23 11.85
CA HIS A 60 3.28 -12.83 10.74
C HIS A 60 2.91 -11.80 9.67
N LEU A 61 2.55 -10.58 10.08
CA LEU A 61 2.22 -9.49 9.15
C LEU A 61 3.46 -8.99 8.38
N TYR A 62 4.63 -8.94 9.03
CA TYR A 62 5.90 -8.62 8.37
C TYR A 62 6.38 -9.74 7.44
N SER A 63 5.99 -11.00 7.69
CA SER A 63 6.48 -12.12 6.89
C SER A 63 6.16 -11.97 5.39
N LYS A 64 5.03 -11.35 5.05
CA LYS A 64 4.60 -11.18 3.67
C LYS A 64 3.77 -9.92 3.44
N ILE A 65 4.30 -9.03 2.63
CA ILE A 65 3.66 -7.80 2.17
C ILE A 65 3.30 -7.93 0.70
N LEU A 66 2.03 -7.69 0.38
CA LEU A 66 1.49 -7.77 -0.98
C LEU A 66 1.20 -6.37 -1.53
N LEU A 67 1.81 -6.03 -2.66
CA LEU A 67 1.58 -4.80 -3.38
C LEU A 67 0.51 -5.00 -4.47
N SER A 68 -0.55 -4.20 -4.39
CA SER A 68 -1.69 -4.25 -5.30
C SER A 68 -2.16 -2.84 -5.68
N GLY A 69 -2.69 -2.67 -6.89
CA GLY A 69 -3.06 -1.37 -7.46
C GLY A 69 -2.10 -0.88 -8.55
N GLY A 70 -2.61 0.01 -9.41
CA GLY A 70 -1.89 0.48 -10.61
C GLY A 70 -0.57 1.21 -10.32
N ASN A 71 -0.48 1.87 -9.17
CA ASN A 71 0.71 2.63 -8.75
C ASN A 71 1.95 1.76 -8.45
N PHE A 72 1.81 0.43 -8.39
CA PHE A 72 2.91 -0.51 -8.20
C PHE A 72 3.31 -1.25 -9.48
N SER A 73 2.74 -0.86 -10.63
CA SER A 73 2.99 -1.53 -11.92
C SER A 73 4.27 -1.03 -12.63
N TRP A 74 5.22 -0.46 -11.89
CA TRP A 74 6.47 0.05 -12.45
C TRP A 74 7.36 -1.10 -12.93
N ARG A 75 7.87 -0.97 -14.15
CA ARG A 75 8.82 -1.91 -14.75
C ARG A 75 10.14 -1.20 -14.99
N VAL A 76 11.23 -1.94 -14.83
CA VAL A 76 12.58 -1.48 -15.15
C VAL A 76 12.76 -1.58 -16.67
N PRO A 77 13.05 -0.47 -17.36
CA PRO A 77 13.42 -0.51 -18.77
C PRO A 77 14.75 -1.23 -18.96
N GLU A 78 14.88 -1.92 -20.09
CA GLU A 78 16.09 -2.65 -20.45
C GLU A 78 17.32 -1.73 -20.45
N GLY A 79 18.39 -2.16 -19.78
CA GLY A 79 19.65 -1.41 -19.68
C GLY A 79 19.70 -0.39 -18.54
N LEU A 80 18.63 -0.23 -17.75
CA LEU A 80 18.58 0.67 -16.59
C LEU A 80 18.52 -0.07 -15.25
N GLU A 81 18.77 -1.38 -15.21
CA GLU A 81 18.72 -2.22 -14.01
C GLU A 81 19.69 -1.77 -12.91
N GLY A 82 20.76 -1.07 -13.27
CA GLY A 82 21.71 -0.51 -12.30
C GLY A 82 21.24 0.77 -11.59
N VAL A 83 20.17 1.41 -12.07
CA VAL A 83 19.69 2.71 -11.56
C VAL A 83 18.17 2.78 -11.35
N ALA A 84 17.44 1.75 -11.77
CA ALA A 84 16.00 1.67 -11.67
C ALA A 84 15.60 0.32 -11.07
N VAL A 85 14.58 0.37 -10.23
CA VAL A 85 14.10 -0.79 -9.46
C VAL A 85 12.61 -0.98 -9.65
N ARG A 86 12.15 -2.21 -9.42
CA ARG A 86 10.73 -2.52 -9.33
C ARG A 86 10.15 -2.08 -7.97
N SER A 87 8.83 -2.01 -7.88
CA SER A 87 8.13 -1.58 -6.65
C SER A 87 8.35 -2.49 -5.45
N ASP A 88 8.42 -3.80 -5.66
CA ASP A 88 8.75 -4.79 -4.62
C ASP A 88 10.17 -4.59 -4.07
N GLN A 89 11.14 -4.41 -4.97
CA GLN A 89 12.53 -4.14 -4.60
C GLN A 89 12.67 -2.83 -3.84
N LYS A 90 12.13 -1.73 -4.38
CA LYS A 90 12.15 -0.41 -3.74
C LYS A 90 11.59 -0.45 -2.32
N LEU A 91 10.44 -1.09 -2.13
CA LEU A 91 9.84 -1.14 -0.81
C LEU A 91 10.66 -2.01 0.16
N LYS A 92 11.21 -3.13 -0.32
CA LYS A 92 12.09 -3.97 0.49
C LYS A 92 13.33 -3.21 0.98
N GLU A 93 13.92 -2.38 0.12
CA GLU A 93 15.03 -1.49 0.48
C GLU A 93 14.61 -0.47 1.54
N MET A 94 13.48 0.23 1.34
CA MET A 94 12.99 1.22 2.30
C MET A 94 12.66 0.62 3.67
N LEU A 95 12.14 -0.60 3.71
CA LEU A 95 11.87 -1.32 4.96
C LEU A 95 13.18 -1.70 5.68
N ALA A 96 14.19 -2.16 4.92
CA ALA A 96 15.51 -2.48 5.46
C ALA A 96 16.22 -1.24 6.02
N GLU A 97 16.12 -0.09 5.36
CA GLU A 97 16.64 1.20 5.86
C GLU A 97 16.03 1.61 7.22
N LYS A 98 14.79 1.18 7.49
CA LYS A 98 14.10 1.38 8.77
C LYS A 98 14.31 0.23 9.77
N GLY A 99 15.22 -0.70 9.49
CA GLY A 99 15.57 -1.81 10.39
C GLY A 99 14.59 -3.00 10.36
N VAL A 100 13.68 -3.04 9.38
CA VAL A 100 12.75 -4.17 9.21
C VAL A 100 13.37 -5.18 8.26
N GLU A 101 13.81 -6.31 8.82
CA GLU A 101 14.48 -7.39 8.09
C GLU A 101 13.54 -8.59 7.83
N ASN A 102 13.97 -9.52 6.97
CA ASN A 102 13.29 -10.79 6.68
C ASN A 102 11.86 -10.67 6.14
N VAL A 103 11.56 -9.57 5.44
CA VAL A 103 10.27 -9.31 4.79
C VAL A 103 10.24 -9.90 3.39
N GLU A 104 9.19 -10.67 3.06
CA GLU A 104 8.83 -10.99 1.68
C GLU A 104 7.92 -9.88 1.12
N VAL A 105 8.37 -9.16 0.10
CA VAL A 105 7.53 -8.20 -0.63
C VAL A 105 7.25 -8.75 -2.02
N ALA A 106 5.97 -8.85 -2.38
CA ALA A 106 5.56 -9.35 -3.69
C ALA A 106 4.50 -8.44 -4.33
N ILE A 107 4.65 -8.20 -5.64
CA ILE A 107 3.60 -7.55 -6.45
C ILE A 107 2.63 -8.63 -6.90
N VAL A 108 1.33 -8.42 -6.70
CA VAL A 108 0.31 -9.37 -7.19
C VAL A 108 0.38 -9.47 -8.72
N GLY A 109 0.10 -10.66 -9.27
CA GLY A 109 0.32 -10.93 -10.70
C GLY A 109 -0.40 -9.97 -11.65
N ASP A 110 -1.62 -9.55 -11.29
CA ASP A 110 -2.32 -8.47 -11.99
C ASP A 110 -2.84 -7.41 -10.99
N PRO A 111 -2.02 -6.38 -10.69
CA PRO A 111 -2.35 -5.38 -9.67
C PRO A 111 -3.63 -4.60 -9.93
N LYS A 112 -4.05 -4.49 -11.19
CA LYS A 112 -5.23 -3.72 -11.58
C LYS A 112 -6.53 -4.51 -11.41
N TYR A 113 -6.48 -5.83 -11.57
CA TYR A 113 -7.68 -6.69 -11.45
C TYR A 113 -7.78 -7.42 -10.11
N SER A 114 -6.77 -7.31 -9.24
CA SER A 114 -6.72 -7.98 -7.94
C SER A 114 -7.98 -7.75 -7.09
N VAL A 115 -8.44 -6.48 -6.99
CA VAL A 115 -9.62 -6.11 -6.21
C VAL A 115 -10.88 -6.81 -6.73
N TRP A 116 -11.12 -6.74 -8.04
CA TRP A 116 -12.31 -7.34 -8.65
C TRP A 116 -12.37 -8.86 -8.50
N ARG A 117 -11.22 -9.54 -8.64
CA ARG A 117 -11.12 -10.99 -8.42
C ARG A 117 -11.48 -11.33 -6.97
N GLY A 118 -10.99 -10.56 -6.01
CA GLY A 118 -11.35 -10.70 -4.59
C GLY A 118 -12.85 -10.52 -4.34
N CYS A 119 -13.47 -9.51 -4.97
CA CYS A 119 -14.92 -9.27 -4.85
C CYS A 119 -15.76 -10.46 -5.32
N ILE A 120 -15.39 -11.10 -6.45
CA ILE A 120 -16.12 -12.26 -6.96
C ILE A 120 -15.99 -13.45 -6.00
N VAL A 121 -14.77 -13.73 -5.54
CA VAL A 121 -14.54 -14.84 -4.60
C VAL A 121 -15.30 -14.62 -3.30
N TYR A 122 -15.23 -13.41 -2.74
CA TYR A 122 -15.97 -13.06 -1.53
C TYR A 122 -17.48 -13.19 -1.74
N GLY A 123 -18.03 -12.58 -2.80
CA GLY A 123 -19.45 -12.66 -3.13
C GLY A 123 -19.94 -14.08 -3.44
N TYR A 124 -19.07 -14.97 -3.91
CA TYR A 124 -19.39 -16.39 -4.09
C TYR A 124 -19.37 -17.17 -2.76
N ALA A 125 -18.44 -16.84 -1.86
CA ALA A 125 -18.20 -17.60 -0.64
C ALA A 125 -19.11 -17.20 0.54
N VAL A 126 -19.62 -15.96 0.57
CA VAL A 126 -20.53 -15.51 1.63
C VAL A 126 -21.88 -16.22 1.50
N PRO A 127 -22.36 -16.93 2.55
CA PRO A 127 -23.65 -17.61 2.50
C PRO A 127 -24.81 -16.67 2.15
N LEU A 128 -25.74 -17.13 1.32
CA LEU A 128 -26.89 -16.32 0.89
C LEU A 128 -27.83 -15.94 2.04
N ASP A 129 -27.86 -16.76 3.09
CA ASP A 129 -28.61 -16.54 4.32
C ASP A 129 -27.86 -15.68 5.36
N TYR A 130 -26.79 -14.97 4.94
CA TYR A 130 -26.04 -14.05 5.77
C TYR A 130 -26.49 -12.59 5.55
N PRO A 131 -27.51 -12.08 6.27
CA PRO A 131 -28.04 -10.74 6.05
C PRO A 131 -27.07 -9.67 6.54
N TRP A 132 -27.14 -8.50 5.91
CA TRP A 132 -26.38 -7.32 6.32
C TRP A 132 -26.62 -6.95 7.79
N LYS A 133 -25.53 -6.72 8.53
CA LYS A 133 -25.54 -6.24 9.92
C LYS A 133 -24.67 -4.99 10.06
N TRP A 134 -25.28 -3.89 10.50
CA TRP A 134 -24.59 -2.60 10.66
C TRP A 134 -23.50 -2.62 11.72
N GLU A 135 -23.63 -3.46 12.74
CA GLU A 135 -22.65 -3.58 13.81
C GLU A 135 -21.35 -4.25 13.33
N ARG A 136 -21.45 -5.08 12.28
CA ARG A 136 -20.32 -5.82 11.72
C ARG A 136 -19.86 -5.27 10.37
N MET A 137 -20.68 -4.46 9.72
CA MET A 137 -20.46 -3.91 8.39
C MET A 137 -20.22 -5.00 7.32
N GLU A 138 -20.98 -6.11 7.40
CA GLU A 138 -20.89 -7.25 6.48
C GLU A 138 -22.26 -7.93 6.28
N GLY A 139 -22.41 -8.64 5.16
CA GLY A 139 -23.60 -9.42 4.78
C GLY A 139 -24.32 -8.91 3.53
N TRP A 140 -25.39 -9.61 3.14
CA TRP A 140 -26.19 -9.28 1.97
C TRP A 140 -27.29 -8.27 2.30
N MET A 141 -27.33 -7.17 1.55
CA MET A 141 -28.47 -6.24 1.57
C MET A 141 -29.48 -6.66 0.50
N ASN A 142 -30.64 -7.15 0.93
CA ASN A 142 -31.77 -7.38 0.02
C ASN A 142 -32.50 -6.07 -0.23
N VAL A 143 -31.99 -5.29 -1.18
CA VAL A 143 -32.71 -4.14 -1.75
C VAL A 143 -33.67 -4.68 -2.81
N ALA A 144 -34.88 -5.01 -2.37
CA ALA A 144 -36.02 -5.30 -3.23
C ALA A 144 -36.64 -3.99 -3.76
#